data_AF-A0A2P1UL67-F1
#
_entry.id   AF-A0A2P1UL67-F1
#
_cell.length_a   1.000
_cell.length_b   1.000
_cell.length_c   1.000
_cell.angle_alpha   90.00
_cell.angle_beta   90.00
_cell.angle_gamma   90.00
#
_symmetry.space_group_name_H-M   'P 1'
#
loop_
_entity.id
_entity.type
_entity.pdbx_description
1 polymer ?
#
loop_
_entity_poly.entity_id
_entity_poly.type
_entity_poly.pdbx_seq_one_letter_code
_entity_poly.pdbx_strand_id
1 'polypeptide(L)'
;MINLNPTIEQKINQFILETQNKFSQDKSATLASYQTEAKTITQETNNLRDELIQKLGELTFSDPLPSRGELEKQIIAHTDQLVETINLLSTGKISGISLDTLSQKIDGLVATITIVFDANANDANLPELEQKLTAWQTKIKNTLVKFSATVELQQKNESLIAELKDNLDKYSSIPEVDEPFEKLVKEFKDNFAQLKEASVLFKILDDLINEIKARDEVIKLNQRIDILLEKTQEQVAGFTQELDREVQGELARLITILGIAQVELMNISKPGDIMQVKSVVDAGEIAIKSLIGKPNIILAQRLRYAARTGLREIQKGIGFTLLNVRDNFYHSFKIPTKVLIGLVLAVPLNWLIMNSPPVKDLLMSLPPIINSSNQNTEGKSNQNTEDKAINFRLLILILMTGTLGGAVSLLTRLQDFDNPKNQKYDDDLLPFLIGLTKPILGGSFAFFILLILNSNISPLEIRGGTGNKGNDTYLYGLLTMAFVAGFSERLIPDLINQVEKRVTVEASSTGQGLPPTILIAPSSAALAFNGIQEFSINPVGNYTITISPPESGKIDKNTTDAKFTYTAPAQGNAGDTITITATSDSGQTAKATVTLTA
;
A
#
# COMPACT_ATOMS: atom_id res chain seq x y z
N MET A 1 31.10 9.63 -11.97
CA MET A 1 31.76 8.52 -11.23
C MET A 1 30.78 8.01 -10.21
N ILE A 2 30.06 6.93 -10.52
CA ILE A 2 29.11 6.32 -9.58
C ILE A 2 29.96 5.51 -8.59
N ASN A 3 30.09 6.05 -7.38
CA ASN A 3 30.86 5.47 -6.29
C ASN A 3 30.38 4.03 -6.06
N LEU A 4 31.33 3.08 -6.02
CA LEU A 4 31.06 1.68 -5.68
C LEU A 4 30.26 1.66 -4.39
N ASN A 5 29.07 1.05 -4.40
CA ASN A 5 28.32 0.88 -3.17
C ASN A 5 29.12 -0.12 -2.30
N PRO A 6 29.70 0.30 -1.17
CA PRO A 6 30.53 -0.56 -0.31
C PRO A 6 29.78 -1.82 0.16
N THR A 7 28.45 -1.84 0.04
CA THR A 7 27.58 -2.96 0.40
C THR A 7 27.80 -4.21 -0.47
N ILE A 8 28.03 -4.09 -1.79
CA ILE A 8 28.19 -5.27 -2.67
C ILE A 8 29.57 -5.91 -2.47
N GLU A 9 30.62 -5.08 -2.40
CA GLU A 9 31.98 -5.55 -2.12
C GLU A 9 32.07 -6.25 -0.75
N GLN A 10 31.37 -5.73 0.26
CA GLN A 10 31.24 -6.40 1.56
C GLN A 10 30.53 -7.75 1.45
N LYS A 11 29.42 -7.83 0.69
CA LYS A 11 28.70 -9.10 0.45
C LYS A 11 29.54 -10.13 -0.31
N ILE A 12 30.32 -9.70 -1.31
CA ILE A 12 31.26 -10.57 -2.04
C ILE A 12 32.30 -11.12 -1.07
N ASN A 13 32.96 -10.25 -0.31
CA ASN A 13 33.98 -10.66 0.66
C ASN A 13 33.40 -11.60 1.72
N GLN A 14 32.17 -11.34 2.19
CA GLN A 14 31.49 -12.23 3.12
C GLN A 14 31.19 -13.60 2.50
N PHE A 15 30.65 -13.65 1.28
CA PHE A 15 30.38 -14.89 0.57
C PHE A 15 31.66 -15.71 0.35
N ILE A 16 32.76 -15.06 -0.05
CA ILE A 16 34.06 -15.73 -0.22
C ILE A 16 34.55 -16.29 1.11
N LEU A 17 34.48 -15.50 2.19
CA LEU A 17 34.90 -15.95 3.51
C LEU A 17 34.07 -17.15 4.01
N GLU A 18 32.75 -17.10 3.87
CA GLU A 18 31.86 -18.22 4.24
C GLU A 18 32.15 -19.48 3.42
N THR A 19 32.38 -19.32 2.12
CA THR A 19 32.76 -20.41 1.21
C THR A 19 34.10 -21.03 1.62
N GLN A 20 35.12 -20.20 1.87
CA GLN A 20 36.45 -20.64 2.30
C GLN A 20 36.40 -21.36 3.64
N ASN A 21 35.60 -20.88 4.59
CA ASN A 21 35.44 -21.50 5.90
C ASN A 21 34.79 -22.89 5.78
N LYS A 22 33.70 -23.02 5.01
CA LYS A 22 33.02 -24.29 4.79
C LYS A 22 33.92 -25.30 4.06
N PHE A 23 34.60 -24.85 3.02
CA PHE A 23 35.57 -25.69 2.30
C PHE A 23 36.74 -26.11 3.20
N SER A 24 37.26 -25.20 4.02
CA SER A 24 38.37 -25.49 4.95
C SER A 24 37.98 -26.50 6.04
N GLN A 25 36.75 -26.44 6.54
CA GLN A 25 36.21 -27.43 7.49
C GLN A 25 36.13 -28.83 6.86
N ASP A 26 35.58 -28.92 5.65
CA ASP A 26 35.46 -30.19 4.91
C ASP A 26 36.84 -30.77 4.54
N LYS A 27 37.75 -29.92 4.06
CA LYS A 27 39.15 -30.25 3.81
C LYS A 27 39.84 -30.79 5.07
N SER A 28 39.68 -30.12 6.21
CA SER A 28 40.28 -30.53 7.47
C SER A 28 39.76 -31.89 7.95
N ALA A 29 38.45 -32.13 7.87
CA ALA A 29 37.85 -33.41 8.24
C ALA A 29 38.34 -34.55 7.34
N THR A 30 38.42 -34.31 6.03
CA THR A 30 38.90 -35.28 5.04
C THR A 30 40.38 -35.62 5.27
N LEU A 31 41.22 -34.62 5.48
CA LEU A 31 42.66 -34.83 5.73
C LEU A 31 42.92 -35.56 7.05
N ALA A 32 42.14 -35.31 8.11
CA ALA A 32 42.27 -36.04 9.37
C ALA A 32 41.97 -37.55 9.20
N SER A 33 40.95 -37.89 8.38
CA SER A 33 40.66 -39.27 8.00
C SER A 33 41.83 -39.89 7.23
N TYR A 34 42.40 -39.16 6.27
CA TYR A 34 43.52 -39.63 5.46
C TYR A 34 44.79 -39.86 6.27
N GLN A 35 45.09 -39.00 7.24
CA GLN A 35 46.22 -39.20 8.15
C GLN A 35 46.07 -40.47 8.99
N THR A 36 44.84 -40.86 9.33
CA THR A 36 44.56 -42.10 10.07
C THR A 36 44.75 -43.33 9.18
N GLU A 37 44.23 -43.28 7.95
CA GLU A 37 44.40 -44.33 6.94
C GLU A 37 45.88 -44.48 6.53
N ALA A 38 46.58 -43.36 6.34
CA ALA A 38 48.02 -43.31 6.04
C ALA A 38 48.85 -44.00 7.12
N LYS A 39 48.63 -43.68 8.41
CA LYS A 39 49.32 -44.33 9.53
C LYS A 39 49.14 -45.84 9.52
N THR A 40 47.91 -46.30 9.27
CA THR A 40 47.58 -47.74 9.22
C THR A 40 48.34 -48.42 8.08
N ILE A 41 48.33 -47.82 6.90
CA ILE A 41 48.98 -48.37 5.71
C ILE A 41 50.51 -48.31 5.81
N THR A 42 51.08 -47.26 6.40
CA THR A 42 52.51 -47.18 6.70
C THR A 42 52.92 -48.31 7.64
N GLN A 43 52.14 -48.57 8.69
CA GLN A 43 52.43 -49.68 9.60
C GLN A 43 52.36 -51.03 8.90
N GLU A 44 51.31 -51.28 8.10
CA GLU A 44 51.17 -52.52 7.32
C GLU A 44 52.31 -52.70 6.31
N THR A 45 52.73 -51.61 5.65
CA THR A 45 53.84 -51.62 4.69
C THR A 45 55.17 -51.96 5.36
N ASN A 46 55.43 -51.38 6.55
CA ASN A 46 56.62 -51.68 7.32
C ASN A 46 56.62 -53.13 7.84
N ASN A 47 55.48 -53.62 8.34
CA ASN A 47 55.36 -55.01 8.77
C ASN A 47 55.60 -55.99 7.61
N LEU A 48 55.02 -55.71 6.43
CA LEU A 48 55.23 -56.55 5.24
C LEU A 48 56.67 -56.50 4.75
N ARG A 49 57.31 -55.31 4.76
CA ARG A 49 58.74 -55.16 4.46
C ARG A 49 59.58 -56.05 5.36
N ASP A 50 59.34 -56.02 6.66
CA ASP A 50 60.12 -56.80 7.62
C ASP A 50 59.88 -58.31 7.42
N GLU A 51 58.64 -58.74 7.20
CA GLU A 51 58.28 -60.14 6.88
C GLU A 51 58.94 -60.61 5.58
N LEU A 52 58.95 -59.78 4.54
CA LEU A 52 59.62 -60.06 3.26
C LEU A 52 61.14 -60.18 3.41
N ILE A 53 61.79 -59.24 4.11
CA ILE A 53 63.24 -59.26 4.32
C ILE A 53 63.64 -60.49 5.15
N GLN A 54 62.88 -60.82 6.19
CA GLN A 54 63.12 -62.01 7.00
C GLN A 54 63.03 -63.26 6.12
N LYS A 55 61.97 -63.39 5.32
CA LYS A 55 61.74 -64.56 4.47
C LYS A 55 62.75 -64.69 3.35
N LEU A 56 63.18 -63.59 2.73
CA LEU A 56 64.28 -63.59 1.76
C LEU A 56 65.58 -64.14 2.34
N GLY A 57 65.76 -64.08 3.66
CA GLY A 57 66.90 -64.68 4.34
C GLY A 57 66.92 -66.20 4.37
N GLU A 58 65.77 -66.84 4.15
CA GLU A 58 65.57 -68.29 4.21
C GLU A 58 65.57 -68.94 2.81
N LEU A 59 65.52 -68.14 1.74
CA LEU A 59 65.35 -68.60 0.36
C LEU A 59 66.67 -68.85 -0.38
N THR A 60 66.60 -69.71 -1.39
CA THR A 60 67.73 -69.99 -2.30
C THR A 60 67.61 -69.15 -3.58
N PHE A 61 68.75 -68.63 -4.05
CA PHE A 61 68.83 -67.77 -5.24
C PHE A 61 69.60 -68.51 -6.34
N SER A 62 69.04 -68.57 -7.54
CA SER A 62 69.66 -69.14 -8.75
C SER A 62 69.84 -68.06 -9.82
N ASP A 63 70.89 -68.15 -10.62
CA ASP A 63 71.06 -67.28 -11.78
C ASP A 63 69.95 -67.55 -12.82
N PRO A 64 69.32 -66.52 -13.42
CA PRO A 64 69.76 -65.11 -13.52
C PRO A 64 69.02 -64.11 -12.60
N LEU A 65 68.57 -64.51 -11.40
CA LEU A 65 67.81 -63.63 -10.50
C LEU A 65 68.69 -62.55 -9.83
N PRO A 66 68.14 -61.37 -9.47
CA PRO A 66 68.88 -60.37 -8.72
C PRO A 66 69.40 -60.96 -7.40
N SER A 67 70.64 -60.60 -7.05
CA SER A 67 71.23 -61.05 -5.79
C SER A 67 70.39 -60.61 -4.60
N ARG A 68 70.35 -61.43 -3.54
CA ARG A 68 69.61 -61.14 -2.31
C ARG A 68 69.80 -59.71 -1.80
N GLY A 69 71.05 -59.24 -1.72
CA GLY A 69 71.36 -57.89 -1.22
C GLY A 69 70.82 -56.77 -2.11
N GLU A 70 70.73 -57.00 -3.42
CA GLU A 70 70.13 -56.05 -4.35
C GLU A 70 68.60 -56.00 -4.20
N LEU A 71 67.96 -57.16 -4.02
CA LEU A 71 66.51 -57.24 -3.81
C LEU A 71 66.09 -56.63 -2.46
N GLU A 72 66.82 -56.91 -1.38
CA GLU A 72 66.59 -56.27 -0.06
C GLU A 72 66.70 -54.75 -0.16
N LYS A 73 67.72 -54.24 -0.86
CA LYS A 73 67.91 -52.80 -1.08
C LYS A 73 66.76 -52.18 -1.89
N GLN A 74 66.26 -52.87 -2.92
CA GLN A 74 65.12 -52.42 -3.71
C GLN A 74 63.81 -52.41 -2.90
N ILE A 75 63.56 -53.43 -2.08
CA ILE A 75 62.40 -53.48 -1.17
C ILE A 75 62.43 -52.28 -0.22
N ILE A 76 63.57 -52.04 0.44
CA ILE A 76 63.75 -50.92 1.36
C ILE A 76 63.49 -49.59 0.64
N ALA A 77 64.17 -49.35 -0.49
CA ALA A 77 64.08 -48.08 -1.20
C ALA A 77 62.67 -47.80 -1.73
N HIS A 78 61.98 -48.80 -2.30
CA HIS A 78 60.63 -48.62 -2.83
C HIS A 78 59.57 -48.46 -1.72
N THR A 79 59.71 -49.18 -0.61
CA THR A 79 58.80 -49.03 0.54
C THR A 79 58.98 -47.68 1.23
N ASP A 80 60.22 -47.19 1.40
CA ASP A 80 60.49 -45.86 1.94
C ASP A 80 59.89 -44.75 1.05
N GLN A 81 60.07 -44.84 -0.28
CA GLN A 81 59.47 -43.91 -1.25
C GLN A 81 57.94 -43.92 -1.21
N LEU A 82 57.34 -45.11 -1.03
CA LEU A 82 55.90 -45.26 -0.93
C LEU A 82 55.37 -44.61 0.36
N VAL A 83 56.01 -44.86 1.50
CA VAL A 83 55.64 -44.26 2.79
C VAL A 83 55.76 -42.75 2.74
N GLU A 84 56.84 -42.20 2.15
CA GLU A 84 57.00 -40.76 1.94
C GLU A 84 55.85 -40.18 1.10
N THR A 85 55.48 -40.84 0.00
CA THR A 85 54.41 -40.40 -0.89
C THR A 85 53.05 -40.43 -0.19
N ILE A 86 52.73 -41.49 0.54
CA ILE A 86 51.48 -41.62 1.30
C ILE A 86 51.38 -40.53 2.37
N ASN A 87 52.48 -40.27 3.09
CA ASN A 87 52.52 -39.22 4.10
C ASN A 87 52.30 -37.84 3.47
N LEU A 88 52.96 -37.53 2.34
CA LEU A 88 52.77 -36.28 1.61
C LEU A 88 51.31 -36.10 1.16
N LEU A 89 50.73 -37.09 0.48
CA LEU A 89 49.35 -37.05 -0.01
C LEU A 89 48.34 -36.92 1.14
N SER A 90 48.58 -37.59 2.27
CA SER A 90 47.73 -37.49 3.47
C SER A 90 47.70 -36.08 4.10
N THR A 91 48.68 -35.23 3.77
CA THR A 91 48.73 -33.83 4.21
C THR A 91 48.11 -32.86 3.19
N GLY A 92 47.55 -33.35 2.09
CA GLY A 92 46.96 -32.52 1.05
C GLY A 92 47.97 -31.94 0.05
N LYS A 93 49.20 -32.48 0.02
CA LYS A 93 50.27 -32.05 -0.89
C LYS A 93 50.39 -33.02 -2.06
N ILE A 94 50.64 -32.49 -3.26
CA ILE A 94 50.93 -33.31 -4.44
C ILE A 94 52.31 -33.96 -4.26
N SER A 95 52.43 -35.21 -4.68
CA SER A 95 53.73 -35.87 -4.82
C SER A 95 54.50 -35.31 -6.03
N GLY A 96 55.82 -35.18 -5.91
CA GLY A 96 56.70 -34.87 -7.04
C GLY A 96 56.91 -36.07 -7.98
N ILE A 97 56.48 -37.27 -7.59
CA ILE A 97 56.56 -38.51 -8.37
C ILE A 97 55.18 -38.81 -8.93
N SER A 98 55.08 -39.04 -10.25
CA SER A 98 53.79 -39.39 -10.86
C SER A 98 53.27 -40.72 -10.30
N LEU A 99 51.94 -40.80 -10.13
CA LEU A 99 51.28 -41.98 -9.62
C LEU A 99 51.56 -43.22 -10.49
N ASP A 100 51.64 -43.03 -11.80
CA ASP A 100 52.00 -44.08 -12.76
C ASP A 100 53.41 -44.61 -12.53
N THR A 101 54.37 -43.73 -12.25
CA THR A 101 55.76 -44.12 -11.93
C THR A 101 55.81 -44.94 -10.65
N LEU A 102 55.06 -44.52 -9.62
CA LEU A 102 54.99 -45.24 -8.35
C LEU A 102 54.30 -46.60 -8.51
N SER A 103 53.19 -46.66 -9.26
CA SER A 103 52.50 -47.92 -9.57
C SER A 103 53.41 -48.88 -10.33
N GLN A 104 54.13 -48.40 -11.34
CA GLN A 104 55.07 -49.22 -12.12
C GLN A 104 56.21 -49.78 -11.26
N LYS A 105 56.75 -48.98 -10.33
CA LYS A 105 57.77 -49.45 -9.38
C LYS A 105 57.24 -50.53 -8.43
N ILE A 106 56.02 -50.36 -7.91
CA ILE A 106 55.37 -51.36 -7.06
C ILE A 106 55.12 -52.65 -7.86
N ASP A 107 54.62 -52.54 -9.09
CA ASP A 107 54.34 -53.68 -9.95
C ASP A 107 55.61 -54.45 -10.31
N GLY A 108 56.70 -53.73 -10.63
CA GLY A 108 58.01 -54.33 -10.88
C GLY A 108 58.60 -55.02 -9.65
N LEU A 109 58.44 -54.43 -8.46
CA LEU A 109 58.89 -55.03 -7.20
C LEU A 109 58.12 -56.32 -6.89
N VAL A 110 56.79 -56.27 -6.97
CA VAL A 110 55.93 -57.44 -6.72
C VAL A 110 56.25 -58.56 -7.71
N ALA A 111 56.37 -58.25 -9.00
CA ALA A 111 56.74 -59.23 -10.02
C ALA A 111 58.09 -59.89 -9.74
N THR A 112 59.09 -59.12 -9.31
CA THR A 112 60.41 -59.65 -8.98
C THR A 112 60.36 -60.58 -7.75
N ILE A 113 59.58 -60.21 -6.73
CA ILE A 113 59.40 -61.03 -5.52
C ILE A 113 58.65 -62.32 -5.85
N THR A 114 57.57 -62.26 -6.64
CA THR A 114 56.80 -63.43 -7.08
C THR A 114 57.68 -64.41 -7.85
N ILE A 115 58.52 -63.95 -8.77
CA ILE A 115 59.46 -64.83 -9.50
C ILE A 115 60.41 -65.57 -8.52
N VAL A 116 60.89 -64.89 -7.48
CA VAL A 116 61.76 -65.51 -6.46
C VAL A 116 61.00 -66.53 -5.63
N PHE A 117 59.73 -66.27 -5.32
CA PHE A 117 58.88 -67.19 -4.58
C PHE A 117 58.49 -68.42 -5.41
N ASP A 118 58.12 -68.25 -6.67
CA ASP A 118 57.85 -69.34 -7.63
C ASP A 118 59.05 -70.28 -7.78
N ALA A 119 60.27 -69.74 -7.80
CA ALA A 119 61.49 -70.53 -7.86
C ALA A 119 61.76 -71.36 -6.58
N ASN A 120 61.10 -71.03 -5.47
CA ASN A 120 61.22 -71.68 -4.17
C ASN A 120 59.89 -72.33 -3.71
N ALA A 121 58.98 -72.68 -4.65
CA ALA A 121 57.60 -73.12 -4.41
C ALA A 121 57.38 -74.31 -3.46
N ASN A 122 58.44 -74.97 -2.99
CA ASN A 122 58.36 -76.05 -2.00
C ASN A 122 58.25 -75.55 -0.54
N ASP A 123 58.43 -74.25 -0.27
CA ASP A 123 58.22 -73.66 1.07
C ASP A 123 56.72 -73.42 1.34
N ALA A 124 56.21 -74.05 2.39
CA ALA A 124 54.79 -74.05 2.74
C ALA A 124 54.22 -72.66 3.09
N ASN A 125 55.06 -71.67 3.44
CA ASN A 125 54.61 -70.34 3.88
C ASN A 125 54.61 -69.28 2.76
N LEU A 126 55.19 -69.59 1.59
CA LEU A 126 55.26 -68.65 0.46
C LEU A 126 53.88 -68.31 -0.14
N PRO A 127 52.95 -69.27 -0.33
CA PRO A 127 51.64 -68.95 -0.90
C PRO A 127 50.82 -67.97 -0.04
N GLU A 128 50.95 -68.05 1.28
CA GLU A 128 50.30 -67.10 2.20
C GLU A 128 50.91 -65.69 2.06
N LEU A 129 52.23 -65.60 1.91
CA LEU A 129 52.95 -64.34 1.76
C LEU A 129 52.68 -63.68 0.39
N GLU A 130 52.55 -64.46 -0.68
CA GLU A 130 52.10 -63.99 -2.00
C GLU A 130 50.70 -63.39 -1.94
N GLN A 131 49.80 -64.05 -1.21
CA GLN A 131 48.44 -63.55 -1.02
C GLN A 131 48.45 -62.23 -0.23
N LYS A 132 49.23 -62.13 0.85
CA LYS A 132 49.41 -60.89 1.62
C LYS A 132 50.00 -59.77 0.76
N LEU A 133 51.01 -60.07 -0.06
CA LEU A 133 51.66 -59.12 -0.96
C LEU A 133 50.68 -58.57 -2.02
N THR A 134 49.89 -59.45 -2.63
CA THR A 134 48.86 -59.07 -3.62
C THR A 134 47.74 -58.23 -2.99
N ALA A 135 47.29 -58.62 -1.80
CA ALA A 135 46.29 -57.86 -1.05
C ALA A 135 46.80 -56.47 -0.66
N TRP A 136 48.05 -56.38 -0.20
CA TRP A 136 48.73 -55.13 0.12
C TRP A 136 48.87 -54.24 -1.12
N GLN A 137 49.36 -54.76 -2.24
CA GLN A 137 49.50 -54.02 -3.50
C GLN A 137 48.16 -53.41 -3.95
N THR A 138 47.09 -54.19 -3.89
CA THR A 138 45.73 -53.73 -4.24
C THR A 138 45.28 -52.61 -3.31
N LYS A 139 45.49 -52.77 -2.00
CA LYS A 139 45.11 -51.77 -0.99
C LYS A 139 45.88 -50.45 -1.20
N ILE A 140 47.19 -50.53 -1.42
CA ILE A 140 48.04 -49.36 -1.69
C ILE A 140 47.57 -48.60 -2.93
N LYS A 141 47.35 -49.29 -4.05
CA LYS A 141 46.89 -48.66 -5.28
C LYS A 141 45.57 -47.92 -5.08
N ASN A 142 44.61 -48.55 -4.41
CA ASN A 142 43.31 -47.95 -4.13
C ASN A 142 43.43 -46.70 -3.25
N THR A 143 44.23 -46.75 -2.18
CA THR A 143 44.45 -45.58 -1.31
C THR A 143 45.16 -44.45 -2.04
N LEU A 144 46.19 -44.75 -2.84
CA LEU A 144 46.92 -43.76 -3.61
C LEU A 144 46.02 -43.03 -4.62
N VAL A 145 45.20 -43.77 -5.37
CA VAL A 145 44.21 -43.20 -6.31
C VAL A 145 43.21 -42.31 -5.55
N LYS A 146 42.68 -42.79 -4.42
CA LYS A 146 41.72 -42.05 -3.59
C LYS A 146 42.30 -40.73 -3.07
N PHE A 147 43.52 -40.78 -2.52
CA PHE A 147 44.17 -39.57 -1.98
C PHE A 147 44.50 -38.58 -3.09
N SER A 148 45.06 -39.04 -4.22
CA SER A 148 45.43 -38.17 -5.35
C SER A 148 44.21 -37.43 -5.91
N ALA A 149 43.14 -38.17 -6.25
CA ALA A 149 41.92 -37.58 -6.81
C ALA A 149 41.32 -36.51 -5.89
N THR A 150 41.43 -36.70 -4.57
CA THR A 150 40.90 -35.77 -3.58
C THR A 150 41.79 -34.54 -3.41
N VAL A 151 43.12 -34.68 -3.45
CA VAL A 151 44.05 -33.54 -3.45
C VAL A 151 43.85 -32.67 -4.69
N GLU A 152 43.71 -33.29 -5.87
CA GLU A 152 43.42 -32.59 -7.12
C GLU A 152 42.09 -31.84 -7.06
N LEU A 153 41.04 -32.48 -6.54
CA LEU A 153 39.74 -31.84 -6.34
C LEU A 153 39.84 -30.64 -5.37
N GLN A 154 40.59 -30.76 -4.28
CA GLN A 154 40.79 -29.66 -3.34
C GLN A 154 41.50 -28.47 -3.97
N GLN A 155 42.55 -28.71 -4.77
CA GLN A 155 43.24 -27.64 -5.50
C GLN A 155 42.37 -26.99 -6.55
N LYS A 156 41.58 -27.80 -7.28
CA LYS A 156 40.60 -27.29 -8.22
C LYS A 156 39.59 -26.36 -7.52
N ASN A 157 39.10 -26.76 -6.35
CA ASN A 157 38.16 -25.95 -5.56
C ASN A 157 38.79 -24.65 -5.06
N GLU A 158 40.06 -24.66 -4.62
CA GLU A 158 40.79 -23.44 -4.25
C GLU A 158 40.95 -22.49 -5.43
N SER A 159 41.30 -23.01 -6.61
CA SER A 159 41.40 -22.25 -7.85
C SER A 159 40.04 -21.64 -8.24
N LEU A 160 38.96 -22.42 -8.17
CA LEU A 160 37.61 -21.96 -8.48
C LEU A 160 37.15 -20.85 -7.52
N ILE A 161 37.46 -20.95 -6.23
CA ILE A 161 37.14 -19.88 -5.26
C ILE A 161 37.90 -18.59 -5.62
N ALA A 162 39.18 -18.70 -5.98
CA ALA A 162 40.00 -17.55 -6.36
C ALA A 162 39.50 -16.90 -7.67
N GLU A 163 39.20 -17.71 -8.68
CA GLU A 163 38.67 -17.26 -9.97
C GLU A 163 37.28 -16.65 -9.82
N LEU A 164 36.41 -17.24 -8.99
CA LEU A 164 35.10 -16.69 -8.67
C LEU A 164 35.21 -15.35 -7.97
N LYS A 165 36.16 -15.20 -7.03
CA LYS A 165 36.42 -13.92 -6.36
C LYS A 165 36.84 -12.84 -7.36
N ASP A 166 37.87 -13.12 -8.17
CA ASP A 166 38.41 -12.16 -9.15
C ASP A 166 37.32 -11.68 -10.13
N ASN A 167 36.51 -12.62 -10.61
CA ASN A 167 35.39 -12.29 -11.49
C ASN A 167 34.31 -11.49 -10.77
N LEU A 168 33.89 -11.87 -9.56
CA LEU A 168 32.90 -11.12 -8.79
C LEU A 168 33.38 -9.68 -8.50
N ASP A 169 34.66 -9.50 -8.17
CA ASP A 169 35.28 -8.18 -7.97
C ASP A 169 35.28 -7.37 -9.28
N LYS A 170 35.55 -8.01 -10.43
CA LYS A 170 35.50 -7.38 -11.75
C LYS A 170 34.08 -6.96 -12.17
N TYR A 171 33.07 -7.83 -12.01
CA TYR A 171 31.68 -7.50 -12.32
C TYR A 171 31.07 -6.54 -11.29
N SER A 172 31.64 -6.42 -10.09
CA SER A 172 31.33 -5.29 -9.20
C SER A 172 31.71 -3.93 -9.82
N SER A 173 32.57 -3.93 -10.84
CA SER A 173 33.04 -2.72 -11.55
C SER A 173 32.52 -2.61 -12.98
N ILE A 174 32.05 -3.71 -13.59
CA ILE A 174 31.63 -3.77 -14.99
C ILE A 174 30.21 -4.36 -15.08
N PRO A 175 29.30 -3.80 -15.91
CA PRO A 175 27.88 -4.07 -15.77
C PRO A 175 27.39 -5.41 -16.36
N GLU A 176 28.17 -6.03 -17.24
CA GLU A 176 27.65 -7.13 -18.07
C GLU A 176 28.20 -8.47 -17.63
N VAL A 177 27.32 -9.35 -17.14
CA VAL A 177 27.64 -10.75 -16.86
C VAL A 177 27.62 -11.51 -18.19
N ASP A 178 28.75 -12.12 -18.55
CA ASP A 178 28.95 -12.81 -19.82
C ASP A 178 28.93 -14.35 -19.66
N GLU A 179 28.82 -15.04 -20.81
CA GLU A 179 28.77 -16.51 -20.89
C GLU A 179 29.93 -17.23 -20.14
N PRO A 180 31.19 -16.74 -20.18
CA PRO A 180 32.28 -17.28 -19.37
C PRO A 180 31.99 -17.30 -17.87
N PHE A 181 31.39 -16.25 -17.31
CA PHE A 181 31.08 -16.19 -15.89
C PHE A 181 29.95 -17.15 -15.51
N GLU A 182 28.91 -17.27 -16.35
CA GLU A 182 27.84 -18.24 -16.10
C GLU A 182 28.36 -19.68 -16.11
N LYS A 183 29.33 -19.99 -16.99
CA LYS A 183 30.03 -21.27 -17.00
C LYS A 183 30.84 -21.49 -15.73
N LEU A 184 31.57 -20.49 -15.25
CA LEU A 184 32.33 -20.54 -14.00
C LEU A 184 31.41 -20.80 -12.79
N VAL A 185 30.28 -20.09 -12.71
CA VAL A 185 29.29 -20.26 -11.63
C VAL A 185 28.72 -21.68 -11.65
N LYS A 186 28.42 -22.21 -12.84
CA LYS A 186 27.95 -23.60 -12.98
C LYS A 186 29.01 -24.59 -12.51
N GLU A 187 30.26 -24.44 -12.96
CA GLU A 187 31.35 -25.30 -12.55
C GLU A 187 31.60 -25.24 -11.04
N PHE A 188 31.52 -24.05 -10.45
CA PHE A 188 31.58 -23.88 -9.00
C PHE A 188 30.46 -24.66 -8.29
N LYS A 189 29.19 -24.52 -8.74
CA LYS A 189 28.06 -25.24 -8.13
C LYS A 189 28.22 -26.76 -8.24
N ASP A 190 28.66 -27.25 -9.39
CA ASP A 190 28.83 -28.68 -9.64
C ASP A 190 29.91 -29.28 -8.71
N ASN A 191 31.03 -28.59 -8.50
CA ASN A 191 32.12 -29.08 -7.64
C ASN A 191 31.81 -28.94 -6.14
N PHE A 192 30.99 -27.96 -5.74
CA PHE A 192 30.66 -27.68 -4.34
C PHE A 192 29.35 -28.35 -3.88
N ALA A 193 28.65 -29.07 -4.76
CA ALA A 193 27.35 -29.69 -4.48
C ALA A 193 27.39 -30.71 -3.32
N GLN A 194 28.55 -31.33 -3.08
CA GLN A 194 28.73 -32.33 -2.03
C GLN A 194 28.97 -31.70 -0.64
N LEU A 195 29.22 -30.39 -0.56
CA LEU A 195 29.45 -29.72 0.70
C LEU A 195 28.17 -29.64 1.53
N LYS A 196 28.34 -29.75 2.84
CA LYS A 196 27.25 -29.50 3.79
C LYS A 196 26.73 -28.07 3.62
N GLU A 197 25.41 -27.94 3.47
CA GLU A 197 24.71 -26.66 3.27
C GLU A 197 25.13 -25.91 1.97
N ALA A 198 25.57 -26.63 0.94
CA ALA A 198 25.87 -26.04 -0.37
C ALA A 198 24.67 -25.25 -0.95
N SER A 199 23.44 -25.69 -0.69
CA SER A 199 22.22 -25.00 -1.15
C SER A 199 22.10 -23.56 -0.63
N VAL A 200 22.59 -23.30 0.60
CA VAL A 200 22.57 -21.95 1.19
C VAL A 200 23.60 -21.07 0.49
N LEU A 201 24.81 -21.58 0.25
CA LEU A 201 25.85 -20.88 -0.49
C LEU A 201 25.40 -20.57 -1.93
N PHE A 202 24.76 -21.51 -2.60
CA PHE A 202 24.27 -21.31 -3.97
C PHE A 202 23.20 -20.24 -4.03
N LYS A 203 22.31 -20.21 -3.03
CA LYS A 203 21.31 -19.15 -2.93
C LYS A 203 21.95 -17.77 -2.73
N ILE A 204 22.94 -17.66 -1.83
CA ILE A 204 23.67 -16.40 -1.60
C ILE A 204 24.37 -15.94 -2.88
N LEU A 205 25.01 -16.87 -3.60
CA LEU A 205 25.66 -16.59 -4.88
C LEU A 205 24.65 -16.12 -5.94
N ASP A 206 23.50 -16.79 -6.06
CA ASP A 206 22.44 -16.40 -7.00
C ASP A 206 21.87 -15.02 -6.67
N ASP A 207 21.61 -14.74 -5.40
CA ASP A 207 21.14 -13.44 -4.93
C ASP A 207 22.16 -12.33 -5.26
N LEU A 208 23.45 -12.59 -5.07
CA LEU A 208 24.54 -11.66 -5.36
C LEU A 208 24.69 -11.41 -6.87
N ILE A 209 24.62 -12.45 -7.70
CA ILE A 209 24.65 -12.33 -9.17
C ILE A 209 23.45 -11.51 -9.65
N ASN A 210 22.26 -11.75 -9.11
CA ASN A 210 21.06 -10.99 -9.45
C ASN A 210 21.19 -9.52 -9.05
N GLU A 211 21.79 -9.22 -7.90
CA GLU A 211 22.07 -7.85 -7.44
C GLU A 211 23.09 -7.14 -8.34
N ILE A 212 24.12 -7.85 -8.83
CA ILE A 212 25.08 -7.32 -9.81
C ILE A 212 24.38 -7.03 -11.15
N LYS A 213 23.59 -7.98 -11.68
CA LYS A 213 22.83 -7.81 -12.94
C LYS A 213 21.85 -6.63 -12.84
N ALA A 214 21.15 -6.50 -11.71
CA ALA A 214 20.24 -5.39 -11.41
C ALA A 214 20.95 -4.01 -11.46
N ARG A 215 22.22 -3.94 -11.06
CA ARG A 215 22.99 -2.69 -11.05
C ARG A 215 23.23 -2.12 -12.46
N ASP A 216 23.47 -2.97 -13.45
CA ASP A 216 23.62 -2.52 -14.84
C ASP A 216 22.35 -1.83 -15.34
N GLU A 217 21.20 -2.46 -15.09
CA GLU A 217 19.91 -1.89 -15.45
C GLU A 217 19.67 -0.54 -14.75
N VAL A 218 20.05 -0.42 -13.47
CA VAL A 218 20.03 0.85 -12.72
C VAL A 218 20.93 1.90 -13.39
N ILE A 219 22.16 1.57 -13.76
CA ILE A 219 23.07 2.53 -14.41
C ILE A 219 22.52 2.99 -15.76
N LYS A 220 22.08 2.05 -16.61
CA LYS A 220 21.49 2.34 -17.93
C LYS A 220 20.23 3.20 -17.81
N LEU A 221 19.36 2.88 -16.85
CA LEU A 221 18.12 3.60 -16.65
C LEU A 221 18.37 5.00 -16.07
N ASN A 222 19.34 5.17 -15.17
CA ASN A 222 19.73 6.48 -14.66
C ASN A 222 20.28 7.39 -15.77
N GLN A 223 21.19 6.87 -16.60
CA GLN A 223 21.71 7.58 -17.78
C GLN A 223 20.60 7.98 -18.74
N ARG A 224 19.60 7.11 -18.94
CA ARG A 224 18.44 7.43 -19.77
C ARG A 224 17.63 8.59 -19.19
N ILE A 225 17.43 8.64 -17.87
CA ILE A 225 16.74 9.76 -17.23
C ILE A 225 17.56 11.06 -17.40
N ASP A 226 18.88 11.02 -17.21
CA ASP A 226 19.75 12.19 -17.40
C ASP A 226 19.63 12.75 -18.82
N ILE A 227 19.72 11.87 -19.84
CA ILE A 227 19.55 12.25 -21.25
C ILE A 227 18.16 12.85 -21.51
N LEU A 228 17.11 12.32 -20.88
CA LEU A 228 15.75 12.85 -21.02
C LEU A 228 15.62 14.24 -20.39
N LEU A 229 16.20 14.45 -19.21
CA LEU A 229 16.18 15.73 -18.52
C LEU A 229 16.97 16.79 -19.31
N GLU A 230 18.16 16.45 -19.82
CA GLU A 230 18.99 17.33 -20.65
C GLU A 230 18.26 17.74 -21.92
N LYS A 231 17.71 16.77 -22.69
CA LYS A 231 16.92 17.07 -23.90
C LYS A 231 15.71 17.95 -23.62
N THR A 232 15.05 17.74 -22.48
CA THR A 232 13.90 18.55 -22.08
C THR A 232 14.34 19.98 -21.79
N GLN A 233 15.47 20.17 -21.11
CA GLN A 233 16.04 21.51 -20.82
C GLN A 233 16.46 22.24 -22.09
N GLU A 234 17.18 21.58 -23.00
CA GLU A 234 17.58 22.15 -24.29
C GLU A 234 16.38 22.63 -25.10
N GLN A 235 15.31 21.82 -25.14
CA GLN A 235 14.11 22.16 -25.88
C GLN A 235 13.34 23.31 -25.25
N VAL A 236 13.22 23.35 -23.92
CA VAL A 236 12.61 24.49 -23.21
C VAL A 236 13.42 25.78 -23.42
N ALA A 237 14.75 25.70 -23.44
CA ALA A 237 15.63 26.84 -23.70
C ALA A 237 15.55 27.36 -25.16
N GLY A 238 15.18 26.50 -26.12
CA GLY A 238 15.04 26.84 -27.53
C GLY A 238 13.75 27.59 -27.91
N PHE A 239 12.77 27.73 -27.01
CA PHE A 239 11.54 28.49 -27.28
C PHE A 239 11.78 30.00 -27.16
N THR A 240 11.71 30.72 -28.28
CA THR A 240 11.83 32.18 -28.34
C THR A 240 10.54 32.93 -27.97
N GLN A 241 9.43 32.21 -27.76
CA GLN A 241 8.11 32.74 -27.38
C GLN A 241 7.67 32.08 -26.07
N GLU A 242 7.08 32.84 -25.14
CA GLU A 242 6.65 32.32 -23.82
C GLU A 242 5.79 31.06 -24.00
N LEU A 243 6.33 29.91 -23.57
CA LEU A 243 5.61 28.65 -23.54
C LEU A 243 4.35 28.80 -22.68
N ASP A 244 3.23 28.21 -23.11
CA ASP A 244 1.96 28.26 -22.36
C ASP A 244 2.18 27.84 -20.90
N ARG A 245 1.65 28.64 -19.96
CA ARG A 245 1.75 28.41 -18.51
C ARG A 245 1.32 27.01 -18.11
N GLU A 246 0.30 26.44 -18.77
CA GLU A 246 -0.16 25.09 -18.46
C GLU A 246 0.85 24.02 -18.89
N VAL A 247 1.50 24.22 -20.05
CA VAL A 247 2.54 23.32 -20.55
C VAL A 247 3.80 23.40 -19.69
N GLN A 248 4.21 24.61 -19.30
CA GLN A 248 5.32 24.82 -18.36
C GLN A 248 5.07 24.15 -17.01
N GLY A 249 3.86 24.31 -16.46
CA GLY A 249 3.46 23.70 -15.19
C GLY A 249 3.46 22.16 -15.24
N GLU A 250 3.05 21.57 -16.36
CA GLU A 250 3.04 20.12 -16.51
C GLU A 250 4.44 19.53 -16.75
N LEU A 251 5.29 20.21 -17.53
CA LEU A 251 6.70 19.84 -17.70
C LEU A 251 7.46 19.84 -16.36
N ALA A 252 7.27 20.88 -15.54
CA ALA A 252 7.91 20.96 -14.21
C ALA A 252 7.54 19.78 -13.30
N ARG A 253 6.27 19.35 -13.34
CA ARG A 253 5.79 18.18 -12.57
C ARG A 253 6.37 16.87 -13.08
N LEU A 254 6.52 16.71 -14.40
CA LEU A 254 7.12 15.52 -15.01
C LEU A 254 8.61 15.40 -14.69
N ILE A 255 9.36 16.52 -14.78
CA ILE A 255 10.77 16.60 -14.37
C ILE A 255 10.92 16.20 -12.90
N THR A 256 10.04 16.68 -12.02
CA THR A 256 10.05 16.32 -10.60
C THR A 256 9.85 14.82 -10.40
N ILE A 257 8.94 14.18 -11.14
CA ILE A 257 8.69 12.73 -11.05
C ILE A 257 9.92 11.94 -11.52
N LEU A 258 10.55 12.35 -12.62
CA LEU A 258 11.77 11.70 -13.11
C LEU A 258 12.93 11.86 -12.13
N GLY A 259 13.09 13.03 -11.50
CA GLY A 259 14.10 13.26 -10.46
C GLY A 259 13.87 12.38 -9.22
N ILE A 260 12.62 12.21 -8.77
CA ILE A 260 12.31 11.27 -7.68
C ILE A 260 12.60 9.82 -8.12
N ALA A 261 12.26 9.45 -9.36
CA ALA A 261 12.58 8.14 -9.91
C ALA A 261 14.09 7.84 -9.90
N GLN A 262 14.96 8.82 -10.19
CA GLN A 262 16.41 8.66 -10.07
C GLN A 262 16.86 8.37 -8.62
N VAL A 263 16.30 9.10 -7.66
CA VAL A 263 16.62 8.89 -6.23
C VAL A 263 16.18 7.50 -5.78
N GLU A 264 14.98 7.06 -6.16
CA GLU A 264 14.52 5.71 -5.85
C GLU A 264 15.38 4.63 -6.53
N LEU A 265 15.76 4.85 -7.79
CA LEU A 265 16.62 3.93 -8.53
C LEU A 265 17.96 3.67 -7.83
N MET A 266 18.54 4.68 -7.18
CA MET A 266 19.79 4.54 -6.40
C MET A 266 19.61 3.71 -5.11
N ASN A 267 18.37 3.60 -4.61
CA ASN A 267 18.05 2.90 -3.36
C ASN A 267 17.50 1.47 -3.59
N ILE A 268 17.23 1.09 -4.83
CA ILE A 268 16.65 -0.21 -5.17
C ILE A 268 17.72 -1.29 -5.29
N SER A 269 17.44 -2.45 -4.71
CA SER A 269 18.27 -3.67 -4.77
C SER A 269 17.55 -4.85 -5.45
N LYS A 270 16.25 -4.73 -5.77
CA LYS A 270 15.44 -5.82 -6.30
C LYS A 270 15.11 -5.63 -7.79
N PRO A 271 15.26 -6.67 -8.63
CA PRO A 271 14.93 -6.61 -10.07
C PRO A 271 13.48 -6.18 -10.36
N GLY A 272 12.53 -6.63 -9.55
CA GLY A 272 11.11 -6.28 -9.72
C GLY A 272 10.83 -4.78 -9.56
N ASP A 273 11.52 -4.13 -8.64
CA ASP A 273 11.36 -2.70 -8.36
C ASP A 273 12.04 -1.86 -9.47
N ILE A 274 13.14 -2.35 -10.05
CA ILE A 274 13.81 -1.72 -11.22
C ILE A 274 12.86 -1.70 -12.43
N MET A 275 12.17 -2.81 -12.68
CA MET A 275 11.20 -2.89 -13.77
C MET A 275 10.03 -1.91 -13.59
N GLN A 276 9.60 -1.70 -12.35
CA GLN A 276 8.59 -0.68 -12.02
C GLN A 276 9.14 0.73 -12.26
N VAL A 277 10.37 1.06 -11.84
CA VAL A 277 10.98 2.37 -12.14
C VAL A 277 11.10 2.56 -13.66
N LYS A 278 11.48 1.51 -14.40
CA LYS A 278 11.54 1.55 -15.87
C LYS A 278 10.20 1.97 -16.47
N SER A 279 9.09 1.40 -15.99
CA SER A 279 7.75 1.77 -16.44
C SER A 279 7.39 3.23 -16.13
N VAL A 280 7.83 3.75 -14.98
CA VAL A 280 7.66 5.16 -14.59
C VAL A 280 8.44 6.07 -15.54
N VAL A 281 9.67 5.71 -15.88
CA VAL A 281 10.52 6.45 -16.83
C VAL A 281 9.92 6.41 -18.23
N ASP A 282 9.45 5.25 -18.69
CA ASP A 282 8.78 5.09 -19.99
C ASP A 282 7.54 5.99 -20.09
N ALA A 283 6.69 6.00 -19.06
CA ALA A 283 5.52 6.87 -18.99
C ALA A 283 5.88 8.36 -18.96
N GLY A 284 6.90 8.74 -18.18
CA GLY A 284 7.41 10.11 -18.11
C GLY A 284 7.96 10.61 -19.44
N GLU A 285 8.73 9.78 -20.15
CA GLU A 285 9.27 10.09 -21.48
C GLU A 285 8.16 10.33 -22.51
N ILE A 286 7.14 9.47 -22.55
CA ILE A 286 6.02 9.63 -23.48
C ILE A 286 5.23 10.90 -23.13
N ALA A 287 5.04 11.20 -21.84
CA ALA A 287 4.36 12.40 -21.40
C ALA A 287 5.10 13.68 -21.84
N ILE A 288 6.42 13.73 -21.65
CA ILE A 288 7.25 14.86 -22.10
C ILE A 288 7.15 15.02 -23.62
N LYS A 289 7.30 13.93 -24.39
CA LYS A 289 7.15 13.96 -25.85
C LYS A 289 5.79 14.47 -26.32
N SER A 290 4.72 14.19 -25.57
CA SER A 290 3.36 14.66 -25.89
C SER A 290 3.13 16.16 -25.65
N LEU A 291 4.02 16.82 -24.92
CA LEU A 291 3.97 18.26 -24.65
C LEU A 291 4.81 19.09 -25.63
N ILE A 292 5.65 18.44 -26.45
CA ILE A 292 6.56 19.09 -27.39
C ILE A 292 5.88 19.26 -28.77
N GLY A 293 5.99 20.45 -29.37
CA GLY A 293 5.43 20.77 -30.68
C GLY A 293 3.95 21.14 -30.64
N LYS A 294 3.04 20.16 -30.72
CA LYS A 294 1.59 20.35 -30.56
C LYS A 294 1.14 19.75 -29.23
N PRO A 295 1.05 20.54 -28.15
CA PRO A 295 0.90 20.00 -26.80
C PRO A 295 -0.46 19.31 -26.61
N ASN A 296 -0.43 18.04 -26.21
CA ASN A 296 -1.60 17.29 -25.75
C ASN A 296 -1.57 17.14 -24.22
N ILE A 297 -2.06 18.18 -23.55
CA ILE A 297 -2.00 18.31 -22.09
C ILE A 297 -2.77 17.18 -21.39
N ILE A 298 -3.90 16.74 -21.95
CA ILE A 298 -4.73 15.67 -21.36
C ILE A 298 -3.97 14.33 -21.35
N LEU A 299 -3.28 14.01 -22.45
CA LEU A 299 -2.47 12.79 -22.54
C LEU A 299 -1.29 12.85 -21.56
N ALA A 300 -0.59 13.98 -21.51
CA ALA A 300 0.53 14.19 -20.60
C ALA A 300 0.10 14.03 -19.12
N GLN A 301 -1.04 14.61 -18.74
CA GLN A 301 -1.57 14.51 -17.38
C GLN A 301 -1.92 13.07 -16.98
N ARG A 302 -2.49 12.29 -17.90
CA ARG A 302 -2.81 10.87 -17.66
C ARG A 302 -1.54 10.03 -17.47
N LEU A 303 -0.53 10.25 -18.31
CA LEU A 303 0.75 9.55 -18.22
C LEU A 303 1.55 9.98 -16.98
N ARG A 304 1.53 11.27 -16.62
CA ARG A 304 2.07 11.78 -15.35
C ARG A 304 1.43 11.06 -14.16
N TYR A 305 0.12 10.90 -14.18
CA TYR A 305 -0.61 10.21 -13.11
C TYR A 305 -0.21 8.74 -13.00
N ALA A 306 -0.09 8.04 -14.13
CA ALA A 306 0.39 6.66 -14.16
C ALA A 306 1.82 6.55 -13.60
N ALA A 307 2.74 7.41 -14.05
CA ALA A 307 4.12 7.47 -13.57
C ALA A 307 4.20 7.74 -12.05
N ARG A 308 3.40 8.69 -11.55
CA ARG A 308 3.33 9.01 -10.12
C ARG A 308 2.77 7.87 -9.27
N THR A 309 1.84 7.10 -9.82
CA THR A 309 1.24 5.95 -9.14
C THR A 309 2.26 4.82 -9.04
N GLY A 310 2.91 4.45 -10.16
CA GLY A 310 3.98 3.45 -10.16
C GLY A 310 5.11 3.82 -9.20
N LEU A 311 5.54 5.08 -9.17
CA LEU A 311 6.59 5.54 -8.27
C LEU A 311 6.21 5.42 -6.78
N ARG A 312 4.92 5.59 -6.46
CA ARG A 312 4.40 5.42 -5.09
C ARG A 312 4.31 3.96 -4.68
N GLU A 313 4.11 3.03 -5.60
CA GLU A 313 4.12 1.59 -5.31
C GLU A 313 5.53 1.12 -4.94
N ILE A 314 6.54 1.61 -5.66
CA ILE A 314 7.97 1.33 -5.41
C ILE A 314 8.40 1.80 -4.02
N GLN A 315 7.95 2.98 -3.59
CA GLN A 315 8.25 3.54 -2.27
C GLN A 315 7.61 2.78 -1.09
N LYS A 316 6.66 1.87 -1.34
CA LYS A 316 5.83 1.23 -0.30
C LYS A 316 6.08 -0.28 -0.24
N GLY A 317 7.21 -0.71 0.32
CA GLY A 317 7.52 -2.14 0.54
C GLY A 317 6.52 -2.87 1.46
N ILE A 318 6.05 -4.05 1.02
CA ILE A 318 5.43 -5.25 1.66
C ILE A 318 4.39 -5.10 2.81
N GLY A 319 4.19 -3.94 3.44
CA GLY A 319 3.43 -3.81 4.68
C GLY A 319 1.93 -3.50 4.60
N PHE A 320 1.29 -3.39 3.43
CA PHE A 320 -0.03 -2.74 3.39
C PHE A 320 -1.01 -3.21 2.31
N THR A 321 -1.50 -4.44 2.43
CA THR A 321 -2.64 -4.95 1.64
C THR A 321 -3.96 -4.18 1.94
N LEU A 322 -4.08 -3.53 3.11
CA LEU A 322 -5.27 -2.75 3.50
C LEU A 322 -5.31 -1.33 2.86
N LEU A 323 -4.16 -0.77 2.44
CA LEU A 323 -4.10 0.58 1.84
C LEU A 323 -4.27 0.58 0.31
N ASN A 324 -4.14 -0.57 -0.37
CA ASN A 324 -4.47 -0.68 -1.79
C ASN A 324 -5.98 -0.57 -2.03
N VAL A 325 -6.80 -1.02 -1.08
CA VAL A 325 -8.25 -0.75 -1.08
C VAL A 325 -8.49 0.74 -0.89
N ARG A 326 -7.72 1.39 0.00
CA ARG A 326 -7.77 2.84 0.24
C ARG A 326 -7.51 3.58 -1.08
N ASP A 327 -6.34 3.46 -1.69
CA ASP A 327 -5.96 4.34 -2.80
C ASP A 327 -6.80 4.11 -4.10
N ASN A 328 -7.26 2.88 -4.39
CA ASN A 328 -8.25 2.62 -5.45
C ASN A 328 -9.62 3.23 -5.15
N PHE A 329 -9.98 3.29 -3.87
CA PHE A 329 -11.23 3.86 -3.38
C PHE A 329 -11.29 5.39 -3.51
N TYR A 330 -10.17 6.08 -3.28
CA TYR A 330 -10.14 7.55 -3.33
C TYR A 330 -10.03 8.13 -4.73
N HIS A 331 -9.61 7.38 -5.76
CA HIS A 331 -9.32 7.96 -7.08
C HIS A 331 -10.00 7.28 -8.28
N SER A 332 -10.48 6.03 -8.19
CA SER A 332 -11.09 5.34 -9.32
C SER A 332 -12.62 5.46 -9.38
N PHE A 333 -13.26 5.71 -8.22
CA PHE A 333 -14.72 5.74 -8.11
C PHE A 333 -15.31 7.13 -8.32
N LYS A 334 -16.46 7.20 -9.02
CA LYS A 334 -17.24 8.44 -9.15
C LYS A 334 -17.64 8.97 -7.77
N ILE A 335 -17.81 10.30 -7.65
CA ILE A 335 -18.19 10.97 -6.39
C ILE A 335 -19.40 10.32 -5.71
N PRO A 336 -20.52 9.99 -6.40
CA PRO A 336 -21.65 9.27 -5.80
C PRO A 336 -21.27 7.91 -5.18
N THR A 337 -20.29 7.21 -5.77
CA THR A 337 -19.85 5.91 -5.28
C THR A 337 -19.02 6.04 -3.99
N LYS A 338 -18.17 7.07 -3.89
CA LYS A 338 -17.44 7.39 -2.63
C LYS A 338 -18.41 7.69 -1.48
N VAL A 339 -19.46 8.46 -1.78
CA VAL A 339 -20.55 8.78 -0.84
C VAL A 339 -21.29 7.51 -0.42
N LEU A 340 -21.64 6.64 -1.38
CA LEU A 340 -22.34 5.38 -1.11
C LEU A 340 -21.53 4.48 -0.17
N ILE A 341 -20.21 4.40 -0.35
CA ILE A 341 -19.43 3.52 0.50
C ILE A 341 -19.19 4.13 1.88
N GLY A 342 -19.02 5.46 1.98
CA GLY A 342 -19.08 6.15 3.27
C GLY A 342 -20.39 5.85 4.01
N LEU A 343 -21.51 5.84 3.30
CA LEU A 343 -22.83 5.53 3.83
C LEU A 343 -22.97 4.07 4.30
N VAL A 344 -22.44 3.10 3.54
CA VAL A 344 -22.39 1.69 3.95
C VAL A 344 -21.60 1.52 5.25
N LEU A 345 -20.52 2.28 5.44
CA LEU A 345 -19.70 2.24 6.65
C LEU A 345 -20.29 3.02 7.83
N ALA A 346 -21.21 3.95 7.60
CA ALA A 346 -21.79 4.79 8.65
C ALA A 346 -22.54 3.97 9.71
N VAL A 347 -23.32 2.97 9.29
CA VAL A 347 -24.15 2.14 10.18
C VAL A 347 -23.28 1.24 11.09
N PRO A 348 -22.31 0.45 10.57
CA PRO A 348 -21.39 -0.32 11.40
C PRO A 348 -20.50 0.56 12.30
N LEU A 349 -20.02 1.70 11.79
CA LEU A 349 -19.18 2.60 12.57
C LEU A 349 -19.96 3.19 13.76
N ASN A 350 -21.19 3.61 13.53
CA ASN A 350 -22.04 4.14 14.61
C ASN A 350 -22.33 3.07 15.68
N TRP A 351 -22.62 1.84 15.25
CA TRP A 351 -22.77 0.70 16.17
C TRP A 351 -21.49 0.46 17.00
N LEU A 352 -20.31 0.54 16.39
CA LEU A 352 -19.03 0.37 17.06
C LEU A 352 -18.76 1.50 18.07
N ILE A 353 -19.07 2.76 17.72
CA ILE A 353 -18.96 3.91 18.62
C ILE A 353 -19.86 3.72 19.85
N MET A 354 -21.11 3.31 19.67
CA MET A 354 -22.06 3.10 20.79
C MET A 354 -21.65 1.97 21.73
N ASN A 355 -21.00 0.93 21.19
CA ASN A 355 -20.52 -0.21 21.98
C ASN A 355 -19.13 0.01 22.57
N SER A 356 -18.47 1.14 22.30
CA SER A 356 -17.19 1.48 22.91
C SER A 356 -17.35 1.66 24.43
N PRO A 357 -16.36 1.25 25.25
CA PRO A 357 -16.42 1.38 26.71
C PRO A 357 -16.88 2.76 27.21
N PRO A 358 -16.32 3.90 26.75
CA PRO A 358 -16.68 5.21 27.29
C PRO A 358 -18.14 5.62 26.96
N VAL A 359 -18.62 5.28 25.76
CA VAL A 359 -19.99 5.62 25.35
C VAL A 359 -21.00 4.68 26.01
N LYS A 360 -20.66 3.40 26.14
CA LYS A 360 -21.49 2.41 26.81
C LYS A 360 -21.74 2.78 28.28
N ASP A 361 -20.71 3.17 29.00
CA ASP A 361 -20.82 3.58 30.40
C ASP A 361 -21.69 4.84 30.55
N LEU A 362 -21.53 5.81 29.64
CA LEU A 362 -22.36 7.01 29.59
C LEU A 362 -23.84 6.67 29.33
N LEU A 363 -24.14 5.86 28.31
CA LEU A 363 -25.52 5.49 27.97
C LEU A 363 -26.17 4.64 29.06
N MET A 364 -25.42 3.77 29.75
CA MET A 364 -25.92 2.98 30.88
C MET A 364 -26.19 3.80 32.14
N SER A 365 -25.66 5.02 32.23
CA SER A 365 -25.92 5.94 33.35
C SER A 365 -27.27 6.68 33.22
N LEU A 366 -27.89 6.65 32.04
CA LEU A 366 -29.16 7.35 31.78
C LEU A 366 -30.35 6.67 32.46
N PRO A 367 -31.40 7.44 32.85
CA PRO A 367 -32.63 6.89 33.38
C PRO A 367 -33.32 5.91 32.41
N PRO A 368 -34.11 4.94 32.93
CA PRO A 368 -34.87 4.01 32.08
C PRO A 368 -35.92 4.75 31.23
N ILE A 369 -35.94 4.47 29.93
CA ILE A 369 -36.92 5.02 28.98
C ILE A 369 -38.31 4.38 29.16
N ILE A 370 -38.35 3.13 29.62
CA ILE A 370 -39.57 2.35 29.84
C ILE A 370 -39.59 1.89 31.30
N ASN A 371 -40.66 2.20 32.02
CA ASN A 371 -40.91 1.62 33.34
C ASN A 371 -41.41 0.19 33.16
N SER A 372 -40.62 -0.82 33.55
CA SER A 372 -41.12 -2.18 33.71
C SER A 372 -42.09 -2.19 34.89
N SER A 373 -43.39 -2.22 34.61
CA SER A 373 -44.42 -2.38 35.61
C SER A 373 -44.44 -3.83 36.12
N ASN A 374 -43.52 -4.17 37.01
CA ASN A 374 -43.63 -5.35 37.87
C ASN A 374 -42.81 -5.11 39.15
N GLN A 375 -43.32 -4.24 40.03
CA GLN A 375 -42.89 -4.23 41.41
C GLN A 375 -43.52 -5.43 42.12
N ASN A 376 -42.84 -6.57 42.12
CA ASN A 376 -43.01 -7.58 43.16
C ASN A 376 -41.64 -7.93 43.75
N THR A 377 -41.62 -7.89 45.07
CA THR A 377 -40.48 -7.90 45.98
C THR A 377 -39.83 -9.28 46.04
N GLU A 378 -38.54 -9.36 45.68
CA GLU A 378 -37.48 -10.34 46.08
C GLU A 378 -36.60 -10.73 44.88
N GLY A 379 -35.48 -10.00 44.70
CA GLY A 379 -34.53 -10.24 43.60
C GLY A 379 -33.64 -9.06 43.20
N LYS A 380 -33.33 -8.12 44.12
CA LYS A 380 -32.81 -6.77 43.82
C LYS A 380 -31.41 -6.68 43.15
N SER A 381 -30.60 -7.73 43.14
CA SER A 381 -29.23 -7.67 42.58
C SER A 381 -29.20 -7.92 41.06
N ASN A 382 -29.97 -8.91 40.57
CA ASN A 382 -29.89 -9.33 39.17
C ASN A 382 -30.85 -8.54 38.26
N GLN A 383 -31.99 -8.08 38.79
CA GLN A 383 -32.97 -7.27 38.03
C GLN A 383 -32.40 -5.90 37.59
N ASN A 384 -31.65 -5.22 38.45
CA ASN A 384 -31.06 -3.91 38.12
C ASN A 384 -30.05 -3.97 36.96
N THR A 385 -29.36 -5.10 36.80
CA THR A 385 -28.38 -5.28 35.72
C THR A 385 -29.09 -5.61 34.39
N GLU A 386 -30.17 -6.37 34.45
CA GLU A 386 -30.99 -6.75 33.30
C GLU A 386 -31.79 -5.57 32.74
N ASP A 387 -32.41 -4.77 33.61
CA ASP A 387 -33.15 -3.55 33.22
C ASP A 387 -32.25 -2.49 32.57
N LYS A 388 -31.03 -2.31 33.10
CA LYS A 388 -30.01 -1.44 32.49
C LYS A 388 -29.56 -1.94 31.12
N ALA A 389 -29.43 -3.26 30.95
CA ALA A 389 -29.06 -3.84 29.66
C ALA A 389 -30.17 -3.69 28.61
N ILE A 390 -31.44 -3.82 29.01
CA ILE A 390 -32.59 -3.58 28.14
C ILE A 390 -32.66 -2.11 27.73
N ASN A 391 -32.51 -1.18 28.66
CA ASN A 391 -32.51 0.26 28.36
C ASN A 391 -31.37 0.64 27.40
N PHE A 392 -30.18 0.08 27.61
CA PHE A 392 -29.04 0.29 26.72
C PHE A 392 -29.32 -0.21 25.29
N ARG A 393 -29.96 -1.37 25.13
CA ARG A 393 -30.36 -1.89 23.82
C ARG A 393 -31.39 -1.00 23.13
N LEU A 394 -32.34 -0.45 23.88
CA LEU A 394 -33.35 0.47 23.36
C LEU A 394 -32.72 1.79 22.89
N LEU A 395 -31.78 2.34 23.66
CA LEU A 395 -30.99 3.52 23.27
C LEU A 395 -30.25 3.27 21.95
N ILE A 396 -29.52 2.15 21.84
CA ILE A 396 -28.85 1.78 20.59
C ILE A 396 -29.86 1.70 19.45
N LEU A 397 -31.02 1.06 19.65
CA LEU A 397 -32.03 0.92 18.61
C LEU A 397 -32.53 2.28 18.10
N ILE A 398 -32.73 3.25 18.99
CA ILE A 398 -33.16 4.61 18.66
C ILE A 398 -32.09 5.35 17.84
N LEU A 399 -30.84 5.32 18.31
CA LEU A 399 -29.71 5.94 17.63
C LEU A 399 -29.48 5.33 16.23
N MET A 400 -29.57 4.00 16.12
CA MET A 400 -29.44 3.30 14.84
C MET A 400 -30.60 3.62 13.89
N THR A 401 -31.81 3.74 14.41
CA THR A 401 -32.99 4.11 13.62
C THR A 401 -32.89 5.54 13.08
N GLY A 402 -32.38 6.48 13.88
CA GLY A 402 -32.07 7.83 13.42
C GLY A 402 -30.96 7.88 12.38
N THR A 403 -29.91 7.05 12.53
CA THR A 403 -28.87 6.94 11.51
C THR A 403 -29.38 6.34 10.21
N LEU A 404 -30.31 5.39 10.28
CA LEU A 404 -30.96 4.84 9.09
C LEU A 404 -31.79 5.93 8.37
N GLY A 405 -32.53 6.76 9.11
CA GLY A 405 -33.23 7.92 8.54
C GLY A 405 -32.29 8.89 7.84
N GLY A 406 -31.13 9.19 8.45
CA GLY A 406 -30.08 10.01 7.83
C GLY A 406 -29.46 9.38 6.58
N ALA A 407 -29.28 8.05 6.58
CA ALA A 407 -28.81 7.32 5.40
C ALA A 407 -29.83 7.39 4.26
N VAL A 408 -31.12 7.15 4.53
CA VAL A 408 -32.19 7.27 3.52
C VAL A 408 -32.27 8.70 2.99
N SER A 409 -32.23 9.70 3.87
CA SER A 409 -32.18 11.12 3.48
C SER A 409 -31.05 11.40 2.49
N LEU A 410 -29.88 10.82 2.71
CA LEU A 410 -28.72 10.99 1.83
C LEU A 410 -28.85 10.21 0.51
N LEU A 411 -29.39 8.99 0.54
CA LEU A 411 -29.66 8.18 -0.66
C LEU A 411 -30.61 8.85 -1.64
N THR A 412 -31.66 9.52 -1.15
CA THR A 412 -32.64 10.22 -2.02
C THR A 412 -32.04 11.35 -2.86
N ARG A 413 -30.83 11.79 -2.54
CA ARG A 413 -30.13 12.91 -3.21
C ARG A 413 -28.74 12.52 -3.67
N LEU A 414 -28.46 11.23 -3.79
CA LEU A 414 -27.16 10.76 -4.25
C LEU A 414 -26.81 11.31 -5.64
N GLN A 415 -27.83 11.57 -6.47
CA GLN A 415 -27.70 12.17 -7.81
C GLN A 415 -27.25 13.64 -7.77
N ASP A 416 -27.53 14.38 -6.70
CA ASP A 416 -27.14 15.79 -6.57
C ASP A 416 -25.61 15.96 -6.48
N PHE A 417 -24.90 14.88 -6.08
CA PHE A 417 -23.43 14.82 -6.03
C PHE A 417 -22.77 14.53 -7.39
N ASP A 418 -23.54 14.22 -8.43
CA ASP A 418 -23.05 13.97 -9.80
C ASP A 418 -23.17 15.22 -10.69
N ASN A 419 -23.77 16.31 -10.18
CA ASN A 419 -23.98 17.53 -10.95
C ASN A 419 -22.72 18.42 -10.98
N PRO A 420 -22.08 18.63 -12.14
CA PRO A 420 -20.84 19.42 -12.25
C PRO A 420 -21.01 20.89 -11.84
N LYS A 421 -22.24 21.42 -11.83
CA LYS A 421 -22.53 22.79 -11.34
C LYS A 421 -22.52 22.90 -9.80
N ASN A 422 -22.64 21.77 -9.10
CA ASN A 422 -22.66 21.68 -7.63
C ASN A 422 -21.34 21.14 -7.06
N GLN A 423 -20.32 20.95 -7.92
CA GLN A 423 -19.03 20.39 -7.57
C GLN A 423 -18.19 21.44 -6.83
N LYS A 424 -18.53 21.66 -5.55
CA LYS A 424 -17.95 22.68 -4.68
C LYS A 424 -16.68 22.20 -3.95
N TYR A 425 -16.17 21.03 -4.30
CA TYR A 425 -15.17 20.31 -3.51
C TYR A 425 -14.04 19.80 -4.41
N ASP A 426 -12.86 20.41 -4.28
CA ASP A 426 -11.61 19.97 -4.92
C ASP A 426 -10.98 18.75 -4.22
N ASP A 427 -11.46 18.40 -3.02
CA ASP A 427 -10.90 17.35 -2.17
C ASP A 427 -11.56 15.97 -2.38
N ASP A 428 -10.72 14.98 -2.69
CA ASP A 428 -11.12 13.59 -2.98
C ASP A 428 -11.70 12.81 -1.78
N LEU A 429 -11.44 13.27 -0.55
CA LEU A 429 -11.82 12.60 0.70
C LEU A 429 -13.14 13.10 1.28
N LEU A 430 -13.53 14.33 0.95
CA LEU A 430 -14.72 14.97 1.52
C LEU A 430 -16.02 14.23 1.16
N PRO A 431 -16.26 13.74 -0.07
CA PRO A 431 -17.49 13.00 -0.40
C PRO A 431 -17.66 11.72 0.42
N PHE A 432 -16.55 11.03 0.70
CA PHE A 432 -16.56 9.86 1.57
C PHE A 432 -16.94 10.24 3.01
N LEU A 433 -16.31 11.28 3.57
CA LEU A 433 -16.66 11.77 4.92
C LEU A 433 -18.11 12.24 5.00
N ILE A 434 -18.63 12.87 3.95
CA ILE A 434 -20.03 13.28 3.84
C ILE A 434 -20.96 12.07 3.93
N GLY A 435 -20.68 11.00 3.18
CA GLY A 435 -21.42 9.75 3.24
C GLY A 435 -21.35 9.07 4.62
N LEU A 436 -20.20 9.16 5.29
CA LEU A 436 -19.96 8.54 6.59
C LEU A 436 -20.60 9.30 7.75
N THR A 437 -20.40 10.63 7.81
CA THR A 437 -20.69 11.44 9.00
C THR A 437 -22.14 11.95 9.03
N LYS A 438 -22.75 12.25 7.88
CA LYS A 438 -24.11 12.79 7.85
C LYS A 438 -25.17 11.82 8.39
N PRO A 439 -25.14 10.51 8.09
CA PRO A 439 -26.04 9.56 8.74
C PRO A 439 -25.83 9.47 10.26
N ILE A 440 -24.58 9.53 10.73
CA ILE A 440 -24.27 9.52 12.18
C ILE A 440 -24.90 10.74 12.86
N LEU A 441 -24.84 11.91 12.22
CA LEU A 441 -25.48 13.13 12.71
C LEU A 441 -27.01 12.98 12.85
N GLY A 442 -27.65 12.24 11.95
CA GLY A 442 -29.08 11.88 12.06
C GLY A 442 -29.39 11.05 13.30
N GLY A 443 -28.52 10.10 13.66
CA GLY A 443 -28.64 9.32 14.90
C GLY A 443 -28.48 10.18 16.15
N SER A 444 -27.49 11.08 16.15
CA SER A 444 -27.29 12.04 17.24
C SER A 444 -28.50 12.97 17.42
N PHE A 445 -29.13 13.41 16.33
CA PHE A 445 -30.33 14.23 16.40
C PHE A 445 -31.55 13.46 16.93
N ALA A 446 -31.71 12.19 16.54
CA ALA A 446 -32.74 11.32 17.12
C ALA A 446 -32.56 11.14 18.64
N PHE A 447 -31.31 10.98 19.10
CA PHE A 447 -30.99 10.95 20.52
C PHE A 447 -31.31 12.28 21.22
N PHE A 448 -31.04 13.42 20.58
CA PHE A 448 -31.43 14.73 21.09
C PHE A 448 -32.95 14.88 21.25
N ILE A 449 -33.74 14.43 20.26
CA ILE A 449 -35.21 14.43 20.35
C ILE A 449 -35.69 13.54 21.49
N LEU A 450 -35.09 12.36 21.68
CA LEU A 450 -35.38 11.49 22.81
C LEU A 450 -35.14 12.20 24.15
N LEU A 451 -34.04 12.94 24.29
CA LEU A 451 -33.75 13.70 25.50
C LEU A 451 -34.80 14.78 25.75
N ILE A 452 -35.24 15.50 24.71
CA ILE A 452 -36.31 16.51 24.81
C ILE A 452 -37.64 15.88 25.26
N LEU A 453 -38.01 14.74 24.69
CA LEU A 453 -39.25 14.05 25.05
C LEU A 453 -39.24 13.56 26.49
N ASN A 454 -38.06 13.26 27.05
CA ASN A 454 -37.91 12.81 28.44
C ASN A 454 -37.58 13.93 29.43
N SER A 455 -37.35 15.18 28.99
CA SER A 455 -36.83 16.25 29.85
C SER A 455 -37.90 17.13 30.53
N ASN A 456 -39.18 16.77 30.49
CA ASN A 456 -40.29 17.60 30.97
C ASN A 456 -40.44 18.96 30.23
N ILE A 457 -39.64 19.19 29.18
CA ILE A 457 -39.67 20.40 28.34
C ILE A 457 -40.72 20.28 27.23
N SER A 458 -41.07 19.05 26.82
CA SER A 458 -42.01 18.81 25.73
C SER A 458 -43.46 18.66 26.24
N PRO A 459 -44.45 19.34 25.65
CA PRO A 459 -45.87 19.16 25.95
C PRO A 459 -46.48 17.91 25.28
N LEU A 460 -45.67 17.08 24.60
CA LEU A 460 -46.14 15.93 23.83
C LEU A 460 -46.29 14.68 24.70
N GLU A 461 -47.51 14.38 25.15
CA GLU A 461 -47.84 13.11 25.78
C GLU A 461 -48.05 12.01 24.71
N ILE A 462 -46.98 11.29 24.35
CA ILE A 462 -47.06 10.11 23.45
C ILE A 462 -47.58 8.87 24.21
N ARG A 463 -47.92 9.00 25.51
CA ARG A 463 -48.33 7.90 26.37
C ARG A 463 -49.80 7.54 26.13
N GLY A 464 -50.03 6.49 25.33
CA GLY A 464 -51.36 5.96 25.07
C GLY A 464 -52.08 5.55 26.36
N GLY A 465 -53.35 5.92 26.46
CA GLY A 465 -54.22 5.67 27.61
C GLY A 465 -54.32 4.20 28.02
N THR A 466 -54.47 4.02 29.33
CA THR A 466 -54.88 2.83 30.09
C THR A 466 -55.22 1.58 29.26
N GLY A 467 -54.22 0.77 28.97
CA GLY A 467 -54.39 -0.56 28.40
C GLY A 467 -53.04 -1.30 28.35
N ASN A 468 -53.05 -2.59 28.70
CA ASN A 468 -51.87 -3.46 28.86
C ASN A 468 -51.04 -3.72 27.55
N LYS A 469 -51.28 -2.92 26.51
CA LYS A 469 -50.55 -2.88 25.22
C LYS A 469 -49.81 -1.55 25.00
N GLY A 470 -49.86 -0.61 25.96
CA GLY A 470 -49.35 0.76 25.79
C GLY A 470 -47.84 0.90 25.63
N ASN A 471 -47.05 -0.12 25.99
CA ASN A 471 -45.59 -0.05 25.90
C ASN A 471 -45.06 -0.24 24.47
N ASP A 472 -45.66 -1.16 23.71
CA ASP A 472 -45.21 -1.46 22.35
C ASP A 472 -45.55 -0.30 21.40
N THR A 473 -46.74 0.28 21.53
CA THR A 473 -47.17 1.44 20.73
C THR A 473 -46.27 2.65 20.96
N TYR A 474 -45.84 2.87 22.21
CA TYR A 474 -44.90 3.94 22.55
C TYR A 474 -43.53 3.70 21.91
N LEU A 475 -43.00 2.47 21.96
CA LEU A 475 -41.73 2.12 21.32
C LEU A 475 -41.79 2.35 19.80
N TYR A 476 -42.84 1.88 19.11
CA TYR A 476 -42.98 2.06 17.66
C TYR A 476 -43.11 3.54 17.26
N GLY A 477 -43.84 4.34 18.06
CA GLY A 477 -43.92 5.78 17.86
C GLY A 477 -42.56 6.46 18.03
N LEU A 478 -41.80 6.05 19.03
CA LEU A 478 -40.48 6.60 19.31
C LEU A 478 -39.45 6.23 18.23
N LEU A 479 -39.50 5.00 17.70
CA LEU A 479 -38.68 4.58 16.55
C LEU A 479 -39.05 5.35 15.28
N THR A 480 -40.33 5.61 15.07
CA THR A 480 -40.80 6.41 13.92
C THR A 480 -40.30 7.85 14.02
N MET A 481 -40.40 8.46 15.21
CA MET A 481 -39.86 9.80 15.47
C MET A 481 -38.34 9.82 15.32
N ALA A 482 -37.64 8.77 15.78
CA ALA A 482 -36.19 8.65 15.60
C ALA A 482 -35.81 8.60 14.11
N PHE A 483 -36.54 7.81 13.31
CA PHE A 483 -36.31 7.72 11.87
C PHE A 483 -36.51 9.08 11.18
N VAL A 484 -37.62 9.78 11.50
CA VAL A 484 -37.91 11.12 10.96
C VAL A 484 -36.86 12.14 11.41
N ALA A 485 -36.42 12.08 12.67
CA ALA A 485 -35.34 12.90 13.20
C ALA A 485 -34.01 12.67 12.45
N GLY A 486 -33.81 11.48 11.88
CA GLY A 486 -32.69 11.19 10.97
C GLY A 486 -32.62 12.11 9.74
N PHE A 487 -33.74 12.69 9.30
CA PHE A 487 -33.79 13.68 8.22
C PHE A 487 -33.40 15.10 8.67
N SER A 488 -32.86 15.27 9.87
CA SER A 488 -32.50 16.56 10.49
C SER A 488 -31.76 17.52 9.57
N GLU A 489 -30.86 17.02 8.73
CA GLU A 489 -30.10 17.84 7.79
C GLU A 489 -30.96 18.57 6.74
N ARG A 490 -32.13 18.04 6.40
CA ARG A 490 -33.12 18.72 5.56
C ARG A 490 -34.22 19.34 6.40
N LEU A 491 -34.69 18.61 7.40
CA LEU A 491 -35.78 19.02 8.25
C LEU A 491 -35.47 20.32 9.00
N ILE A 492 -34.24 20.51 9.51
CA ILE A 492 -33.86 21.75 10.21
C ILE A 492 -33.82 22.94 9.24
N PRO A 493 -33.07 22.92 8.12
CA PRO A 493 -33.13 24.01 7.15
C PRO A 493 -34.53 24.29 6.61
N ASP A 494 -35.33 23.25 6.34
CA ASP A 494 -36.70 23.43 5.85
C ASP A 494 -37.61 24.04 6.91
N LEU A 495 -37.47 23.64 8.18
CA LEU A 495 -38.16 24.28 9.31
C LEU A 495 -37.71 25.72 9.46
N ILE A 496 -36.41 26.02 9.43
CA ILE A 496 -35.89 27.39 9.50
C ILE A 496 -36.44 28.20 8.33
N ASN A 497 -36.39 27.70 7.10
CA ASN A 497 -36.93 28.38 5.93
C ASN A 497 -38.45 28.60 6.02
N GLN A 498 -39.20 27.65 6.57
CA GLN A 498 -40.64 27.79 6.79
C GLN A 498 -40.95 28.76 7.91
N VAL A 499 -40.20 28.73 9.00
CA VAL A 499 -40.31 29.67 10.13
C VAL A 499 -39.90 31.05 9.67
N GLU A 500 -38.81 31.22 8.93
CA GLU A 500 -38.42 32.49 8.32
C GLU A 500 -39.52 32.99 7.39
N LYS A 501 -40.06 32.16 6.49
CA LYS A 501 -41.21 32.56 5.66
C LYS A 501 -42.42 32.95 6.49
N ARG A 502 -42.75 32.19 7.54
CA ARG A 502 -43.89 32.49 8.41
C ARG A 502 -43.67 33.69 9.31
N VAL A 503 -42.47 33.91 9.84
CA VAL A 503 -42.07 35.08 10.64
C VAL A 503 -41.96 36.30 9.75
N THR A 504 -41.54 36.17 8.49
CA THR A 504 -41.57 37.29 7.54
C THR A 504 -43.02 37.66 7.17
N VAL A 505 -43.94 36.68 7.18
CA VAL A 505 -45.38 36.87 6.97
C VAL A 505 -46.10 37.35 8.25
N GLU A 506 -45.70 36.90 9.44
CA GLU A 506 -46.29 37.26 10.74
C GLU A 506 -45.71 38.55 11.32
N ALA A 507 -44.44 38.89 11.05
CA ALA A 507 -43.91 40.24 11.24
C ALA A 507 -44.57 41.26 10.30
N SER A 508 -45.18 40.79 9.20
CA SER A 508 -46.08 41.60 8.36
C SER A 508 -47.52 41.68 8.89
N SER A 509 -47.94 40.83 9.85
CA SER A 509 -49.31 40.83 10.41
C SER A 509 -49.44 41.16 11.90
N THR A 510 -48.34 41.21 12.64
CA THR A 510 -48.26 41.71 14.02
C THR A 510 -47.10 42.69 14.12
N GLY A 511 -47.43 43.98 14.13
CA GLY A 511 -46.49 45.06 13.93
C GLY A 511 -45.36 45.11 14.95
N GLN A 512 -44.16 44.72 14.51
CA GLN A 512 -42.88 45.27 14.96
C GLN A 512 -41.79 44.85 13.96
N GLY A 513 -41.77 45.55 12.83
CA GLY A 513 -40.80 45.37 11.75
C GLY A 513 -41.45 45.63 10.39
N LEU A 514 -41.55 46.89 9.97
CA LEU A 514 -42.17 47.29 8.71
C LEU A 514 -41.53 46.57 7.50
N PRO A 515 -42.28 45.81 6.67
CA PRO A 515 -41.95 45.69 5.25
C PRO A 515 -42.12 47.07 4.57
N PRO A 516 -41.52 47.33 3.39
CA PRO A 516 -41.78 48.59 2.68
C PRO A 516 -43.26 48.61 2.25
N THR A 517 -44.11 49.17 3.12
CA THR A 517 -45.51 49.46 2.84
C THR A 517 -45.56 50.37 1.63
N ILE A 518 -46.27 49.94 0.58
CA ILE A 518 -46.68 50.87 -0.48
C ILE A 518 -47.43 52.05 0.18
N LEU A 519 -47.07 53.28 -0.15
CA LEU A 519 -47.67 54.50 0.39
C LEU A 519 -48.26 55.34 -0.74
N ILE A 520 -49.43 55.92 -0.51
CA ILE A 520 -50.02 56.96 -1.37
C ILE A 520 -49.92 58.29 -0.64
N ALA A 521 -49.34 59.31 -1.29
CA ALA A 521 -49.24 60.66 -0.76
C ALA A 521 -49.92 61.68 -1.71
N PRO A 522 -50.77 62.60 -1.21
CA PRO A 522 -51.22 62.70 0.18
C PRO A 522 -52.17 61.55 0.57
N SER A 523 -52.23 61.20 1.87
CA SER A 523 -53.14 60.16 2.37
C SER A 523 -54.60 60.61 2.43
N SER A 524 -54.83 61.93 2.40
CA SER A 524 -56.16 62.53 2.28
C SER A 524 -56.13 63.85 1.53
N ALA A 525 -57.17 64.16 0.77
CA ALA A 525 -57.36 65.45 0.10
C ALA A 525 -58.82 65.91 0.19
N ALA A 526 -59.05 67.22 0.27
CA ALA A 526 -60.37 67.82 0.16
C ALA A 526 -60.47 68.50 -1.21
N LEU A 527 -61.49 68.13 -2.00
CA LEU A 527 -61.63 68.57 -3.39
C LEU A 527 -63.06 69.05 -3.66
N ALA A 528 -63.19 70.22 -4.29
CA ALA A 528 -64.45 70.65 -4.88
C ALA A 528 -64.83 69.77 -6.09
N PHE A 529 -66.09 69.82 -6.53
CA PHE A 529 -66.52 69.12 -7.75
C PHE A 529 -65.68 69.54 -8.97
N ASN A 530 -65.31 68.58 -9.82
CA ASN A 530 -64.30 68.71 -10.89
C ASN A 530 -62.87 69.10 -10.43
N GLY A 531 -62.60 69.14 -9.12
CA GLY A 531 -61.27 69.35 -8.59
C GLY A 531 -60.32 68.21 -8.95
N ILE A 532 -59.04 68.54 -9.11
CA ILE A 532 -57.99 67.61 -9.52
C ILE A 532 -56.94 67.52 -8.40
N GLN A 533 -56.54 66.31 -8.04
CA GLN A 533 -55.44 66.04 -7.10
C GLN A 533 -54.44 65.05 -7.68
N GLU A 534 -53.16 65.40 -7.65
CA GLU A 534 -52.07 64.47 -7.95
C GLU A 534 -51.71 63.67 -6.70
N PHE A 535 -51.52 62.36 -6.88
CA PHE A 535 -51.06 61.43 -5.87
C PHE A 535 -49.76 60.76 -6.32
N SER A 536 -48.85 60.52 -5.38
CA SER A 536 -47.59 59.80 -5.60
C SER A 536 -47.59 58.45 -4.88
N ILE A 537 -46.97 57.45 -5.50
CA ILE A 537 -46.82 56.09 -4.97
C ILE A 537 -45.34 55.78 -4.71
N ASN A 538 -45.02 55.23 -3.53
CA ASN A 538 -43.67 54.80 -3.14
C ASN A 538 -43.75 53.42 -2.45
N PRO A 539 -42.94 52.41 -2.84
CA PRO A 539 -41.94 52.41 -3.92
C PRO A 539 -42.52 52.43 -5.33
N VAL A 540 -41.73 52.92 -6.28
CA VAL A 540 -42.08 52.99 -7.71
C VAL A 540 -42.06 51.59 -8.30
N GLY A 541 -43.17 51.15 -8.88
CA GLY A 541 -43.33 49.82 -9.45
C GLY A 541 -44.71 49.62 -10.07
N ASN A 542 -44.99 48.42 -10.55
CA ASN A 542 -46.29 48.10 -11.14
C ASN A 542 -47.38 48.05 -10.07
N TYR A 543 -48.49 48.78 -10.31
CA TYR A 543 -49.68 48.76 -9.45
C TYR A 543 -50.98 48.90 -10.24
N THR A 544 -52.04 48.39 -9.62
CA THR A 544 -53.43 48.59 -10.04
C THR A 544 -54.10 49.57 -9.09
N ILE A 545 -54.78 50.60 -9.61
CA ILE A 545 -55.54 51.57 -8.79
C ILE A 545 -57.03 51.32 -8.96
N THR A 546 -57.75 51.31 -7.85
CA THR A 546 -59.21 51.18 -7.80
C THR A 546 -59.82 52.30 -6.97
N ILE A 547 -61.08 52.65 -7.26
CA ILE A 547 -61.83 53.70 -6.56
C ILE A 547 -63.08 53.07 -5.95
N SER A 548 -63.42 53.46 -4.73
CA SER A 548 -64.66 53.08 -4.06
C SER A 548 -65.35 54.32 -3.50
N PRO A 549 -66.61 54.61 -3.87
CA PRO A 549 -67.47 53.85 -4.78
C PRO A 549 -66.97 53.85 -6.24
N PRO A 550 -67.23 52.79 -7.02
CA PRO A 550 -66.95 52.80 -8.46
C PRO A 550 -67.76 53.92 -9.14
N GLU A 551 -67.18 54.59 -10.14
CA GLU A 551 -67.73 55.77 -10.85
C GLU A 551 -67.68 57.12 -10.10
N SER A 552 -67.18 57.18 -8.86
CA SER A 552 -67.02 58.43 -8.10
C SER A 552 -65.77 59.24 -8.48
N GLY A 553 -65.47 59.38 -9.78
CA GLY A 553 -64.34 60.14 -10.31
C GLY A 553 -63.55 59.42 -11.41
N LYS A 554 -62.52 60.08 -11.96
CA LYS A 554 -61.63 59.53 -13.00
C LYS A 554 -60.18 59.52 -12.53
N ILE A 555 -59.43 58.48 -12.89
CA ILE A 555 -57.98 58.41 -12.69
C ILE A 555 -57.28 58.47 -14.03
N ASP A 556 -56.37 59.42 -14.18
CA ASP A 556 -55.43 59.50 -15.29
C ASP A 556 -54.03 59.13 -14.77
N LYS A 557 -53.47 58.03 -15.25
CA LYS A 557 -52.08 57.66 -14.94
C LYS A 557 -51.16 58.57 -15.78
N ASN A 558 -50.37 59.41 -15.11
CA ASN A 558 -49.30 60.17 -15.77
C ASN A 558 -48.16 59.19 -16.11
N THR A 559 -47.46 59.37 -17.24
CA THR A 559 -46.56 58.37 -17.87
C THR A 559 -45.23 58.10 -17.14
N THR A 560 -45.19 58.32 -15.83
CA THR A 560 -44.14 57.82 -14.93
C THR A 560 -44.80 56.97 -13.86
N ASP A 561 -44.33 55.73 -13.67
CA ASP A 561 -44.89 54.72 -12.75
C ASP A 561 -44.94 55.15 -11.26
N ALA A 562 -44.66 56.40 -10.92
CA ALA A 562 -44.65 56.92 -9.56
C ALA A 562 -45.84 57.83 -9.22
N LYS A 563 -46.65 58.27 -10.19
CA LYS A 563 -47.70 59.29 -9.99
C LYS A 563 -48.98 59.03 -10.76
N PHE A 564 -50.12 59.40 -10.19
CA PHE A 564 -51.42 59.39 -10.85
C PHE A 564 -52.26 60.60 -10.43
N THR A 565 -53.17 61.00 -11.31
CA THR A 565 -54.07 62.13 -11.08
C THR A 565 -55.48 61.62 -10.88
N TYR A 566 -56.16 62.10 -9.84
CA TYR A 566 -57.59 61.86 -9.61
C TYR A 566 -58.38 63.13 -9.86
N THR A 567 -59.47 63.00 -10.61
CA THR A 567 -60.44 64.07 -10.89
C THR A 567 -61.77 63.73 -10.21
N ALA A 568 -62.22 64.60 -9.32
CA ALA A 568 -63.49 64.49 -8.60
C ALA A 568 -64.70 64.52 -9.56
N PRO A 569 -65.82 63.86 -9.22
CA PRO A 569 -67.00 63.85 -10.07
C PRO A 569 -67.62 65.25 -10.21
N ALA A 570 -68.38 65.47 -11.29
CA ALA A 570 -69.02 66.75 -11.57
C ALA A 570 -70.24 67.04 -10.67
N GLN A 571 -70.80 66.02 -10.00
CA GLN A 571 -71.95 66.10 -9.12
C GLN A 571 -71.77 65.11 -7.95
N GLY A 572 -72.30 65.43 -6.78
CA GLY A 572 -72.25 64.60 -5.56
C GLY A 572 -72.72 65.40 -4.33
N ASN A 573 -72.60 64.83 -3.13
CA ASN A 573 -72.90 65.56 -1.89
C ASN A 573 -71.61 66.05 -1.23
N ALA A 574 -71.64 67.27 -0.67
CA ALA A 574 -70.56 67.75 0.16
C ALA A 574 -70.43 66.86 1.42
N GLY A 575 -69.21 66.39 1.69
CA GLY A 575 -68.91 65.42 2.74
C GLY A 575 -68.77 63.96 2.25
N ASP A 576 -69.08 63.67 0.99
CA ASP A 576 -68.87 62.33 0.44
C ASP A 576 -67.38 61.96 0.42
N THR A 577 -67.06 60.75 0.88
CA THR A 577 -65.69 60.23 0.95
C THR A 577 -65.44 59.17 -0.11
N ILE A 578 -64.46 59.43 -0.98
CA ILE A 578 -63.97 58.50 -1.99
C ILE A 578 -62.67 57.87 -1.50
N THR A 579 -62.59 56.54 -1.55
CA THR A 579 -61.37 55.80 -1.23
C THR A 579 -60.66 55.38 -2.50
N ILE A 580 -59.41 55.79 -2.65
CA ILE A 580 -58.50 55.35 -3.70
C ILE A 580 -57.61 54.26 -3.12
N THR A 581 -57.58 53.08 -3.75
CA THR A 581 -56.76 51.95 -3.32
C THR A 581 -55.75 51.57 -4.40
N ALA A 582 -54.45 51.64 -4.10
CA ALA A 582 -53.38 51.13 -4.96
C ALA A 582 -52.95 49.74 -4.48
N THR A 583 -52.84 48.78 -5.40
CA THR A 583 -52.42 47.39 -5.13
C THR A 583 -51.19 47.05 -5.95
N SER A 584 -50.09 46.63 -5.30
CA SER A 584 -48.86 46.18 -5.97
C SER A 584 -48.99 44.75 -6.54
N ASP A 585 -48.09 44.37 -7.45
CA ASP A 585 -47.98 42.99 -7.97
C ASP A 585 -47.70 41.94 -6.86
N SER A 586 -47.11 42.38 -5.75
CA SER A 586 -46.88 41.57 -4.54
C SER A 586 -48.10 41.45 -3.64
N GLY A 587 -49.23 42.07 -4.01
CA GLY A 587 -50.50 42.04 -3.26
C GLY A 587 -50.59 43.03 -2.10
N GLN A 588 -49.65 43.96 -1.95
CA GLN A 588 -49.73 45.00 -0.91
C GLN A 588 -50.68 46.12 -1.36
N THR A 589 -51.46 46.68 -0.41
CA THR A 589 -52.43 47.75 -0.71
C THR A 589 -52.17 49.01 0.10
N ALA A 590 -52.31 50.17 -0.53
CA ALA A 590 -52.34 51.49 0.11
C ALA A 590 -53.65 52.21 -0.18
N LYS A 591 -54.09 53.07 0.74
CA LYS A 591 -55.33 53.84 0.60
C LYS A 591 -55.11 55.33 0.76
N ALA A 592 -55.80 56.12 -0.04
CA ALA A 592 -55.97 57.56 0.14
C ALA A 592 -57.45 57.92 0.11
N THR A 593 -57.83 58.96 0.86
CA THR A 593 -59.24 59.38 0.97
C THR A 593 -59.43 60.78 0.39
N VAL A 594 -60.35 60.94 -0.56
CA VAL A 594 -60.80 62.24 -1.04
C VAL A 594 -62.14 62.57 -0.40
N THR A 595 -62.25 63.75 0.23
CA THR A 595 -63.53 64.26 0.73
C THR A 595 -64.01 65.35 -0.22
N LEU A 596 -65.25 65.22 -0.72
CA LEU A 596 -65.83 66.23 -1.58
C LEU A 596 -66.29 67.45 -0.77
N THR A 597 -65.92 68.63 -1.23
CA THR A 597 -66.37 69.90 -0.65
C THR A 597 -67.32 70.60 -1.60
N ALA A 598 -68.25 71.39 -1.05
CA ALA A 598 -69.23 72.17 -1.81
C ALA A 598 -68.57 73.17 -2.77
#